data_AF-A0A7C8ZJM4-F1
#
_entry.id   AF-A0A7C8ZJM4-F1
#
_cell.length_a   1.000
_cell.length_b   1.000
_cell.length_c   1.000
_cell.angle_alpha   90.00
_cell.angle_beta   90.00
_cell.angle_gamma   90.00
#
_symmetry.space_group_name_H-M   'P 1'
#
loop_
_entity.id
_entity.type
_entity.pdbx_description
1 polymer ?
#
loop_
_entity_poly.entity_id
_entity_poly.type
_entity_poly.pdbx_seq_one_letter_code
_entity_poly.pdbx_strand_id
1 'polypeptide(L)'
;YLHATHHIFNKQNTLSPFAGLAFHPIDGILQAAPHTMSMFLVPTHFTTHMVLFFVEGLWTANIHDCIHGKLWPVMGAGYHTVHHTTYRHNYGHYTIFMDWLFGTLQT
;
A
#
# COMPACT_ATOMS: atom_id res chain seq x y z
N TYR A 1 -3.12 8.64 -12.89
CA TYR A 1 -3.11 7.93 -14.20
C TYR A 1 -2.37 6.61 -14.10
N LEU A 2 -1.09 6.56 -13.73
CA LEU A 2 -0.35 5.29 -13.59
C LEU A 2 -0.98 4.35 -12.55
N HIS A 3 -1.16 4.81 -11.32
CA HIS A 3 -1.80 4.00 -10.28
C HIS A 3 -3.27 3.67 -10.56
N ALA A 4 -3.94 4.39 -11.48
CA ALA A 4 -5.33 4.08 -11.82
C ALA A 4 -5.47 2.68 -12.46
N THR A 5 -4.42 2.15 -13.11
CA THR A 5 -4.46 0.77 -13.62
C THR A 5 -4.41 -0.25 -12.51
N HIS A 6 -3.80 0.04 -11.36
CA HIS A 6 -3.84 -0.81 -10.17
C HIS A 6 -5.27 -0.94 -9.64
N HIS A 7 -6.01 0.17 -9.62
CA HIS A 7 -7.40 0.18 -9.16
C HIS A 7 -8.40 -0.58 -10.07
N ILE A 8 -7.97 -1.29 -11.11
CA ILE A 8 -8.86 -2.25 -11.80
C ILE A 8 -9.23 -3.43 -10.88
N PHE A 9 -8.44 -3.67 -9.83
CA PHE A 9 -8.69 -4.65 -8.78
C PHE A 9 -9.67 -4.10 -7.72
N ASN A 10 -10.85 -3.68 -8.15
CA ASN A 10 -11.85 -3.02 -7.29
C ASN A 10 -13.10 -3.88 -7.01
N LYS A 11 -13.06 -5.17 -7.33
CA LYS A 11 -14.16 -6.12 -7.09
C LYS A 11 -13.68 -7.22 -6.18
N GLN A 12 -14.58 -7.83 -5.42
CA GLN A 12 -14.27 -8.90 -4.48
C GLN A 12 -13.57 -10.11 -5.15
N ASN A 13 -13.83 -10.35 -6.44
CA ASN A 13 -13.21 -11.45 -7.18
C ASN A 13 -11.89 -11.06 -7.87
N THR A 14 -11.50 -9.78 -7.88
CA THR A 14 -10.26 -9.29 -8.50
C THR A 14 -9.28 -8.72 -7.47
N LEU A 15 -9.78 -8.16 -6.37
CA LEU A 15 -9.00 -7.73 -5.22
C LEU A 15 -8.54 -8.96 -4.42
N SER A 16 -7.24 -9.19 -4.40
CA SER A 16 -6.61 -10.34 -3.76
C SER A 16 -5.17 -9.99 -3.36
N PRO A 17 -4.48 -10.80 -2.53
CA PRO A 17 -3.08 -10.54 -2.20
C PRO A 17 -2.16 -10.36 -3.43
N PHE A 18 -2.46 -11.04 -4.54
CA PHE A 18 -1.71 -10.89 -5.79
C PHE A 18 -1.94 -9.53 -6.47
N ALA A 19 -3.10 -8.91 -6.27
CA ALA A 19 -3.37 -7.55 -6.75
C ALA A 19 -2.37 -6.55 -6.14
N GLY A 20 -1.96 -6.78 -4.88
CA GLY A 20 -0.95 -5.96 -4.22
C GLY A 20 0.42 -5.95 -4.90
N LEU A 21 0.71 -6.87 -5.82
CA LEU A 21 1.96 -6.88 -6.60
C LEU A 21 1.73 -6.55 -8.08
N ALA A 22 0.50 -6.31 -8.49
CA ALA A 22 0.10 -6.18 -9.89
C ALA A 22 0.03 -4.71 -10.36
N PHE A 23 1.15 -4.00 -10.26
CA PHE A 23 1.27 -2.62 -10.72
C PHE A 23 1.64 -2.52 -12.20
N HIS A 24 1.35 -1.37 -12.80
CA HIS A 24 2.05 -0.97 -14.02
C HIS A 24 3.57 -0.92 -13.72
N PRO A 25 4.47 -1.40 -14.61
CA PRO A 25 5.90 -1.49 -14.28
C PRO A 25 6.52 -0.17 -13.80
N ILE A 26 6.14 0.95 -14.43
CA ILE A 26 6.60 2.29 -14.02
C ILE A 26 6.03 2.69 -12.65
N ASP A 27 4.77 2.32 -12.34
CA ASP A 27 4.18 2.60 -11.03
C ASP A 27 4.93 1.86 -9.92
N GLY A 28 5.20 0.56 -10.13
CA GLY A 28 6.00 -0.23 -9.19
C GLY A 28 7.42 0.32 -8.98
N ILE A 29 8.10 0.73 -10.06
CA ILE A 29 9.45 1.37 -9.94
C ILE A 29 9.37 2.67 -9.13
N LEU A 30 8.38 3.52 -9.40
CA LEU A 30 8.22 4.79 -8.69
C LEU A 30 7.88 4.60 -7.21
N GLN A 31 7.07 3.58 -6.88
CA GLN A 31 6.77 3.22 -5.49
C GLN A 31 8.00 2.64 -4.78
N ALA A 32 8.88 1.92 -5.48
CA ALA A 32 10.11 1.36 -4.92
C ALA A 32 11.27 2.36 -4.83
N ALA A 33 11.28 3.42 -5.65
CA ALA A 33 12.38 4.38 -5.72
C ALA A 33 12.78 5.02 -4.38
N PRO A 34 11.84 5.43 -3.49
CA PRO A 34 12.19 5.98 -2.18
C PRO A 34 13.05 5.02 -1.34
N HIS A 35 12.86 3.70 -1.45
CA HIS A 35 13.63 2.71 -0.70
C HIS A 35 15.10 2.74 -1.09
N THR A 36 15.40 2.75 -2.39
CA THR A 36 16.79 2.79 -2.87
C THR A 36 17.42 4.17 -2.67
N MET A 37 16.65 5.25 -2.86
CA MET A 37 17.11 6.61 -2.62
C MET A 37 17.44 6.87 -1.14
N SER A 38 16.67 6.29 -0.21
CA SER A 38 16.88 6.47 1.22
C SER A 38 18.25 5.98 1.70
N MET A 39 18.85 4.99 1.05
CA MET A 39 20.18 4.47 1.40
C MET A 39 21.30 5.51 1.21
N PHE A 40 21.10 6.53 0.37
CA PHE A 40 22.04 7.64 0.20
C PHE A 40 21.89 8.73 1.26
N LEU A 41 20.76 8.75 1.98
CA LEU A 41 20.45 9.75 3.00
C LEU A 41 20.65 9.20 4.41
N VAL A 42 20.31 7.93 4.63
CA VAL A 42 20.35 7.26 5.93
C VAL A 42 21.25 6.03 5.82
N PRO A 43 22.40 6.01 6.53
CA PRO A 43 23.25 4.84 6.60
C PRO A 43 22.47 3.64 7.12
N THR A 44 22.30 2.62 6.27
CA THR A 44 21.49 1.43 6.56
C THR A 44 22.27 0.18 6.19
N HIS A 45 22.32 -0.81 7.08
CA HIS A 45 22.90 -2.11 6.75
C HIS A 45 22.10 -2.79 5.64
N PHE A 46 22.80 -3.35 4.65
CA PHE A 46 22.16 -3.99 3.49
C PHE A 46 21.15 -5.07 3.89
N THR A 47 21.48 -5.92 4.86
CA THR A 47 20.57 -6.97 5.35
C THR A 47 19.30 -6.38 5.96
N THR A 48 19.41 -5.31 6.75
CA THR A 48 18.25 -4.61 7.33
C THR A 48 17.36 -4.06 6.23
N HIS A 49 17.95 -3.43 5.21
CA HIS A 49 17.20 -2.91 4.06
C HIS A 49 16.45 -4.03 3.33
N MET A 50 17.10 -5.16 3.06
CA MET A 50 16.47 -6.32 2.40
C MET A 50 15.32 -6.92 3.23
N VAL A 51 15.48 -7.03 4.55
CA VAL A 51 14.42 -7.54 5.44
C VAL A 51 13.22 -6.59 5.43
N LEU A 52 13.44 -5.29 5.56
CA LEU A 52 12.36 -4.30 5.53
C LEU A 52 11.64 -4.30 4.18
N PHE A 53 12.38 -4.39 3.08
CA PHE A 53 11.81 -4.45 1.74
C PHE A 53 10.97 -5.72 1.52
N PHE A 54 11.41 -6.86 2.06
CA PHE A 54 10.62 -8.09 2.04
C PHE A 54 9.34 -7.97 2.87
N VAL A 55 9.43 -7.38 4.06
CA VAL A 55 8.28 -7.13 4.94
C VAL A 55 7.26 -6.19 4.26
N GLU A 56 7.72 -5.19 3.51
CA GLU A 56 6.84 -4.35 2.70
C GLU A 56 6.09 -5.14 1.62
N GLY A 57 6.75 -6.09 0.96
CA GLY A 57 6.08 -7.00 0.01
C GLY A 57 4.97 -7.81 0.68
N LEU A 58 5.23 -8.35 1.87
CA LEU A 58 4.22 -9.05 2.68
C LEU A 58 3.08 -8.11 3.11
N TRP A 59 3.42 -6.89 3.52
CA TRP A 59 2.45 -5.86 3.90
C TRP A 59 1.53 -5.51 2.72
N THR A 60 2.12 -5.29 1.55
CA THR A 60 1.38 -4.94 0.34
C THR A 60 0.43 -6.07 -0.06
N ALA A 61 0.85 -7.32 0.05
CA ALA A 61 -0.04 -8.46 -0.13
C ALA A 61 -1.16 -8.51 0.92
N ASN A 62 -0.83 -8.28 2.20
CA ASN A 62 -1.80 -8.31 3.30
C ASN A 62 -2.88 -7.23 3.18
N ILE A 63 -2.55 -5.99 2.83
CA ILE A 63 -3.58 -4.94 2.69
C ILE A 63 -4.50 -5.13 1.47
N HIS A 64 -4.29 -6.15 0.64
CA HIS A 64 -5.19 -6.53 -0.46
C HIS A 64 -5.92 -7.86 -0.20
N ASP A 65 -5.76 -8.47 0.97
CA ASP A 65 -6.32 -9.79 1.29
C ASP A 65 -7.83 -9.81 1.57
N CYS A 66 -8.46 -8.63 1.58
CA CYS A 66 -9.89 -8.41 1.87
C CYS A 66 -10.31 -8.80 3.31
N ILE A 67 -9.38 -9.01 4.24
CA ILE A 67 -9.65 -9.35 5.64
C ILE A 67 -9.49 -8.11 6.52
N HIS A 68 -10.61 -7.54 6.97
CA HIS A 68 -10.55 -6.33 7.79
C HIS A 68 -10.20 -6.62 9.26
N GLY A 69 -8.98 -6.26 9.66
CA GLY A 69 -8.47 -6.43 11.03
C GLY A 69 -8.98 -5.44 12.08
N LYS A 70 -9.77 -4.41 11.71
CA LYS A 70 -10.38 -3.41 12.62
C LYS A 70 -9.41 -2.78 13.64
N LEU A 71 -8.18 -2.48 13.21
CA LEU A 71 -7.13 -1.94 14.06
C LEU A 71 -6.82 -0.49 13.68
N TRP A 72 -7.26 0.48 14.48
CA TRP A 72 -6.87 1.88 14.30
C TRP A 72 -5.49 2.13 14.93
N PRO A 73 -4.56 2.87 14.29
CA PRO A 73 -4.67 3.57 13.00
C PRO A 73 -4.01 2.81 11.82
N VAL A 74 -4.13 1.49 11.73
CA VAL A 74 -3.47 0.66 10.72
C VAL A 74 -4.29 0.62 9.42
N MET A 75 -3.65 0.79 8.25
CA MET A 75 -4.34 0.80 6.94
C MET A 75 -5.04 -0.53 6.65
N GLY A 76 -4.36 -1.68 6.75
CA GLY A 76 -4.99 -2.99 6.63
C GLY A 76 -5.85 -3.18 5.36
N ALA A 77 -6.52 -4.33 5.23
CA ALA A 77 -7.29 -4.61 4.02
C ALA A 77 -8.64 -3.88 3.94
N GLY A 78 -9.28 -3.56 5.07
CA GLY A 78 -10.57 -2.87 5.07
C GLY A 78 -10.50 -1.46 4.50
N TYR A 79 -9.60 -0.63 5.05
CA TYR A 79 -9.44 0.75 4.56
C TYR A 79 -8.86 0.77 3.14
N HIS A 80 -7.95 -0.16 2.81
CA HIS A 80 -7.40 -0.25 1.47
C HIS A 80 -8.43 -0.76 0.43
N THR A 81 -9.41 -1.59 0.82
CA THR A 81 -10.53 -1.95 -0.06
C THR A 81 -11.38 -0.72 -0.42
N VAL A 82 -11.62 0.16 0.56
CA VAL A 82 -12.31 1.44 0.32
C VAL A 82 -11.50 2.35 -0.62
N HIS A 83 -10.17 2.37 -0.47
CA HIS A 83 -9.27 3.05 -1.40
C HIS A 83 -9.45 2.53 -2.84
N HIS A 84 -9.44 1.20 -3.02
CA HIS A 84 -9.63 0.55 -4.33
C HIS A 84 -10.97 0.86 -4.99
N THR A 85 -12.03 0.96 -4.20
CA THR A 85 -13.41 1.09 -4.70
C THR A 85 -13.84 2.54 -4.89
N THR A 86 -13.33 3.48 -4.08
CA THR A 86 -13.76 4.89 -4.12
C THR A 86 -12.80 5.83 -4.84
N TYR A 87 -11.53 5.42 -5.03
CA TYR A 87 -10.48 6.20 -5.71
C TYR A 87 -10.15 7.56 -5.07
N ARG A 88 -10.75 7.89 -3.92
CA ARG A 88 -10.74 9.24 -3.34
C ARG A 88 -10.52 9.29 -1.83
N HIS A 89 -10.27 8.15 -1.20
CA HIS A 89 -10.14 8.03 0.25
C HIS A 89 -8.99 7.08 0.61
N ASN A 90 -8.55 7.16 1.87
CA ASN A 90 -7.59 6.24 2.48
C ASN A 90 -6.29 6.11 1.68
N TYR A 91 -5.55 7.21 1.56
CA TYR A 91 -4.32 7.32 0.77
C TYR A 91 -3.07 6.75 1.47
N GLY A 92 -3.11 6.54 2.79
CA GLY A 92 -1.96 6.02 3.53
C GLY A 92 -1.51 4.63 3.08
N HIS A 93 -0.22 4.32 3.21
CA HIS A 93 0.29 2.99 2.87
C HIS A 93 0.30 2.04 4.08
N TYR A 94 0.85 2.50 5.21
CA TYR A 94 0.92 1.71 6.45
C TYR A 94 -0.16 2.09 7.47
N THR A 95 -0.53 3.37 7.54
CA THR A 95 -1.46 3.92 8.54
C THR A 95 -2.50 4.81 7.89
N ILE A 96 -3.66 4.93 8.54
CA ILE A 96 -4.73 5.90 8.20
C ILE A 96 -4.61 7.23 8.95
N PHE A 97 -3.47 7.47 9.62
CA PHE A 97 -3.32 8.62 10.50
C PHE A 97 -3.46 9.95 9.74
N MET A 98 -2.80 10.07 8.59
CA MET A 98 -2.91 11.28 7.76
C MET A 98 -4.29 11.40 7.12
N ASP A 99 -4.92 10.28 6.76
CA ASP A 99 -6.29 10.30 6.26
C ASP A 99 -7.28 10.83 7.30
N TRP A 100 -7.12 10.42 8.55
CA TRP A 100 -7.89 10.96 9.67
C TRP A 100 -7.61 12.45 9.89
N LEU A 101 -6.33 12.85 9.88
CA LEU A 101 -5.92 14.23 10.14
C LEU A 101 -6.42 15.21 9.07
N PHE A 102 -6.41 14.80 7.81
CA PHE A 102 -6.75 15.65 6.67
C PHE A 102 -8.16 15.41 6.10
N GLY A 103 -8.97 14.56 6.74
CA GLY A 103 -10.38 14.36 6.39
C GLY A 103 -10.61 13.51 5.14
N THR A 104 -9.68 12.61 4.80
CA THR A 104 -9.80 11.64 3.68
C THR A 104 -10.04 10.20 4.16
N LEU A 105 -10.22 10.00 5.47
CA LEU A 105 -10.55 8.70 6.06
C LEU A 105 -12.01 8.33 5.78
N GLN A 106 -12.21 7.15 5.18
CA GLN A 106 -13.50 6.52 4.98
C GLN A 106 -13.46 5.07 5.51
N THR A 107 -14.45 4.69 6.30
CA THR A 107 -14.58 3.34 6.90
C THR A 107 -15.63 2.52 6.19
#